data_AF-A0A355AY54-F1
#
_entry.id   AF-A0A355AY54-F1
#
_cell.length_a   1.000
_cell.length_b   1.000
_cell.length_c   1.000
_cell.angle_alpha   90.00
_cell.angle_beta   90.00
_cell.angle_gamma   90.00
#
_symmetry.space_group_name_H-M   'P 1'
#
loop_
_entity.id
_entity.type
_entity.pdbx_description
1 polymer ?
#
loop_
_entity_poly.entity_id
_entity_poly.type
_entity_poly.pdbx_seq_one_letter_code
_entity_poly.pdbx_strand_id
1 'polypeptide(L)'
;MWSMTITPEKGHDFYIFHATPDDIEDAIPLRYTDDEVKKIIKDTDAEIMAFGHVHGPYIRQVENQTLICTAAVGMNWDGDYRPVYSVVEYEGGGKWHAEIKRVDYDKDAQAKKNAEGWMPHGDRIAKMVRTGEFWNPAHMPH
;
A
#
# COMPACT_ATOMS: atom_id res chain seq x y z
N MET A 1 -12.51 11.16 -6.95
CA MET A 1 -11.21 10.67 -6.44
C MET A 1 -10.93 11.35 -5.12
N TRP A 2 -10.61 10.62 -4.07
CA TRP A 2 -10.19 11.24 -2.81
C TRP A 2 -8.67 11.20 -2.76
N SER A 3 -8.06 12.35 -2.52
CA SER A 3 -6.65 12.52 -2.22
C SER A 3 -6.48 13.66 -1.23
N MET A 4 -5.31 13.74 -0.62
CA MET A 4 -4.99 14.74 0.39
C MET A 4 -3.51 15.08 0.34
N THR A 5 -3.19 16.36 0.50
CA THR A 5 -1.81 16.83 0.69
C THR A 5 -1.65 17.36 2.10
N ILE A 6 -0.58 16.94 2.77
CA ILE A 6 -0.15 17.45 4.07
C ILE A 6 1.16 18.21 3.86
N THR A 7 1.20 19.48 4.26
CA THR A 7 2.37 20.36 4.12
C THR A 7 2.86 20.78 5.51
N PRO A 8 3.72 19.99 6.18
CA PRO A 8 4.24 20.34 7.50
C PRO A 8 5.14 21.59 7.50
N GLU A 9 5.85 21.83 6.41
CA GLU A 9 6.69 23.01 6.18
C GLU A 9 6.54 23.46 4.72
N LYS A 10 6.62 24.76 4.44
CA LYS A 10 6.40 25.30 3.10
C LYS A 10 7.39 24.68 2.10
N GLY A 11 6.86 24.04 1.06
CA GLY A 11 7.65 23.39 0.00
C GLY A 11 7.97 21.92 0.30
N HIS A 12 7.46 21.38 1.41
CA HIS A 12 7.65 19.98 1.80
C HIS A 12 6.29 19.31 1.87
N ASP A 13 5.87 18.70 0.75
CA ASP A 13 4.53 18.15 0.59
C ASP A 13 4.53 16.62 0.69
N PHE A 14 3.56 16.11 1.44
CA PHE A 14 3.21 14.69 1.49
C PHE A 14 1.85 14.47 0.82
N TYR A 15 1.84 13.73 -0.30
CA TYR A 15 0.64 13.47 -1.08
C TYR A 15 0.09 12.05 -0.87
N ILE A 16 -1.19 11.94 -0.55
CA ILE A 16 -1.86 10.69 -0.19
C ILE A 16 -3.01 10.45 -1.16
N PHE A 17 -3.03 9.27 -1.77
CA PHE A 17 -4.06 8.85 -2.73
C PHE A 17 -4.34 7.34 -2.62
N HIS A 18 -5.36 6.84 -3.32
CA HIS A 18 -5.75 5.42 -3.21
C HIS A 18 -4.85 4.48 -4.01
N ALA A 19 -4.69 4.73 -5.31
CA ALA A 19 -4.12 3.76 -6.24
C ALA A 19 -3.05 4.39 -7.15
N THR A 20 -3.44 5.31 -8.04
CA THR A 20 -2.57 6.27 -8.73
C THR A 20 -3.05 7.70 -8.46
N PRO A 21 -2.29 8.75 -8.81
CA PRO A 21 -2.74 10.14 -8.63
C PRO A 21 -4.07 10.47 -9.33
N ASP A 22 -4.33 9.87 -10.49
CA ASP A 22 -5.44 10.23 -11.39
C ASP A 22 -6.43 9.08 -11.68
N ASP A 23 -6.16 7.86 -11.19
CA ASP A 23 -7.02 6.68 -11.32
C ASP A 23 -7.08 5.88 -10.01
N ILE A 24 -8.29 5.47 -9.59
CA ILE A 24 -8.52 4.66 -8.39
C ILE A 24 -8.44 3.15 -8.66
N GLU A 25 -8.48 2.73 -9.93
CA GLU A 25 -8.48 1.32 -10.33
C GLU A 25 -7.11 0.85 -10.86
N ASP A 26 -6.30 1.77 -11.40
CA ASP A 26 -4.94 1.45 -11.85
C ASP A 26 -3.97 1.30 -10.66
N ALA A 27 -2.81 0.68 -10.87
CA ALA A 27 -1.87 0.35 -9.81
C ALA A 27 -0.46 0.85 -10.08
N ILE A 28 0.32 0.98 -9.00
CA ILE A 28 1.79 1.17 -9.06
C ILE A 28 2.46 -0.05 -8.41
N PRO A 29 2.63 -1.16 -9.13
CA PRO A 29 3.25 -2.36 -8.59
C PRO A 29 4.75 -2.20 -8.36
N LEU A 30 5.31 -2.98 -7.42
CA LEU A 30 6.75 -2.93 -7.13
C LEU A 30 7.60 -3.33 -8.35
N ARG A 31 7.09 -4.22 -9.23
CA ARG A 31 7.80 -4.68 -10.44
C ARG A 31 7.99 -3.60 -11.51
N TYR A 32 7.27 -2.48 -11.45
CA TYR A 32 7.44 -1.42 -12.46
C TYR A 32 8.85 -0.83 -12.39
N THR A 33 9.39 -0.47 -13.54
CA THR A 33 10.65 0.28 -13.66
C THR A 33 10.48 1.73 -13.18
N ASP A 34 11.59 2.41 -12.86
CA ASP A 34 11.51 3.81 -12.40
C ASP A 34 10.85 4.69 -13.48
N ASP A 35 11.15 4.46 -14.76
CA ASP A 35 10.58 5.22 -15.88
C ASP A 35 9.08 5.00 -16.07
N GLU A 36 8.57 3.81 -15.76
CA GLU A 36 7.13 3.55 -15.75
C GLU A 36 6.46 4.29 -14.59
N VAL A 37 7.03 4.23 -13.39
CA VAL A 37 6.49 4.95 -12.22
C VAL A 37 6.51 6.46 -12.45
N LYS A 38 7.60 7.02 -12.99
CA LYS A 38 7.70 8.45 -13.32
C LYS A 38 6.59 8.94 -14.21
N LYS A 39 6.19 8.15 -15.22
CA LYS A 39 5.08 8.53 -16.12
C LYS A 39 3.75 8.63 -15.38
N ILE A 40 3.55 7.81 -14.35
CA ILE A 40 2.33 7.79 -13.54
C ILE A 40 2.29 8.98 -12.58
N ILE A 41 3.44 9.36 -12.00
CA ILE A 41 3.54 10.44 -10.99
C ILE A 41 4.00 11.79 -11.56
N LYS A 42 4.12 11.92 -12.89
CA LYS A 42 4.76 13.06 -13.57
C LYS A 42 4.18 14.44 -13.22
N ASP A 43 2.91 14.50 -12.84
CA ASP A 43 2.18 15.74 -12.54
C ASP A 43 2.10 15.98 -11.02
N THR A 44 2.90 15.24 -10.23
CA THR A 44 2.99 15.37 -8.78
C THR A 44 4.34 15.97 -8.37
N ASP A 45 4.31 17.05 -7.58
CA ASP A 45 5.51 17.74 -7.08
C ASP A 45 5.83 17.39 -5.61
N ALA A 46 5.12 16.42 -5.03
CA ALA A 46 5.33 16.03 -3.63
C ALA A 46 6.67 15.30 -3.44
N GLU A 47 7.35 15.59 -2.32
CA GLU A 47 8.61 14.91 -1.96
C GLU A 47 8.37 13.46 -1.54
N ILE A 48 7.20 13.20 -0.94
CA ILE A 48 6.80 11.87 -0.49
C ILE A 48 5.33 11.61 -0.82
N MET A 49 5.03 10.36 -1.15
CA MET A 49 3.71 9.91 -1.57
C MET A 49 3.34 8.61 -0.86
N ALA A 50 2.08 8.49 -0.44
CA ALA A 50 1.54 7.25 0.13
C ALA A 50 0.26 6.82 -0.58
N PHE A 51 0.18 5.53 -0.87
CA PHE A 51 -0.95 4.91 -1.54
C PHE A 51 -1.15 3.45 -1.11
N GLY A 52 -2.25 2.86 -1.55
CA GLY A 52 -2.63 1.48 -1.27
C GLY A 52 -2.85 0.72 -2.57
N HIS A 53 -4.01 0.05 -2.68
CA HIS A 53 -4.51 -0.70 -3.85
C HIS A 53 -3.71 -1.93 -4.27
N VAL A 54 -2.39 -1.86 -4.17
CA VAL A 54 -1.50 -2.94 -4.55
C VAL A 54 -1.61 -4.08 -3.56
N HIS A 55 -1.81 -3.87 -2.25
CA HIS A 55 -1.84 -4.91 -1.19
C HIS A 55 -0.50 -5.64 -0.94
N GLY A 56 0.60 -5.09 -1.46
CA GLY A 56 1.97 -5.53 -1.18
C GLY A 56 2.79 -4.31 -0.79
N PRO A 57 3.25 -4.21 0.47
CA PRO A 57 3.82 -2.98 0.99
C PRO A 57 5.24 -2.79 0.48
N TYR A 58 5.60 -1.54 0.17
CA TYR A 58 6.97 -1.20 -0.20
C TYR A 58 7.26 0.29 0.02
N ILE A 59 8.55 0.59 0.19
CA ILE A 59 9.08 1.96 0.11
C ILE A 59 10.10 1.96 -1.02
N ARG A 60 9.95 2.92 -1.95
CA ARG A 60 10.82 3.06 -3.11
C ARG A 60 11.18 4.52 -3.32
N GLN A 61 12.43 4.77 -3.68
CA GLN A 61 12.87 6.07 -4.18
C GLN A 61 12.79 6.10 -5.70
N VAL A 62 12.15 7.13 -6.26
CA VAL A 62 12.16 7.44 -7.70
C VAL A 62 12.59 8.89 -7.84
N GLU A 63 13.80 9.09 -8.36
CA GLU A 63 14.46 10.42 -8.35
C GLU A 63 14.47 11.05 -6.94
N ASN A 64 13.90 12.25 -6.80
CA ASN A 64 13.78 12.97 -5.54
C ASN A 64 12.48 12.67 -4.78
N GLN A 65 11.65 11.74 -5.26
CA GLN A 65 10.36 11.40 -4.66
C GLN A 65 10.38 10.02 -3.98
N THR A 66 9.86 9.95 -2.75
CA THR A 66 9.67 8.69 -2.02
C THR A 66 8.24 8.20 -2.19
N LEU A 67 8.08 6.97 -2.68
CA LEU A 67 6.79 6.29 -2.80
C LEU A 67 6.62 5.25 -1.70
N ILE A 68 5.46 5.27 -1.04
CA ILE A 68 5.10 4.37 0.04
C ILE A 68 3.80 3.65 -0.33
N CYS A 69 3.91 2.39 -0.75
CA CYS A 69 2.75 1.51 -0.78
C CYS A 69 2.50 0.99 0.64
N THR A 70 1.43 1.43 1.26
CA THR A 70 1.02 1.04 2.63
C THR A 70 0.29 -0.31 2.65
N ALA A 71 -0.01 -0.89 1.48
CA ALA A 71 -0.81 -2.11 1.31
C ALA A 71 -2.19 -2.03 2.00
N ALA A 72 -2.72 -3.17 2.48
CA ALA A 72 -4.05 -3.25 3.06
C ALA A 72 -4.01 -3.96 4.40
N VAL A 73 -4.44 -3.26 5.46
CA VAL A 73 -4.41 -3.75 6.85
C VAL A 73 -5.01 -5.15 7.00
N GLY A 74 -6.15 -5.43 6.35
CA GLY A 74 -6.88 -6.69 6.52
C GLY A 74 -6.64 -7.73 5.43
N MET A 75 -5.81 -7.45 4.42
CA MET A 75 -5.69 -8.31 3.25
C MET A 75 -4.36 -8.10 2.52
N ASN A 76 -3.28 -8.66 3.05
CA ASN A 76 -1.98 -8.62 2.38
C ASN A 76 -1.80 -9.77 1.40
N TRP A 77 -1.02 -9.53 0.34
CA TRP A 77 -0.79 -10.49 -0.75
C TRP A 77 0.70 -10.76 -1.02
N ASP A 78 1.59 -10.28 -0.15
CA ASP A 78 3.04 -10.42 -0.26
C ASP A 78 3.63 -11.65 0.47
N GLY A 79 2.77 -12.59 0.88
CA GLY A 79 3.13 -13.82 1.58
C GLY A 79 3.28 -13.66 3.10
N ASP A 80 3.03 -12.47 3.64
CA ASP A 80 3.00 -12.22 5.08
C ASP A 80 1.59 -11.81 5.52
N TYR A 81 0.93 -12.68 6.27
CA TYR A 81 -0.45 -12.50 6.71
C TYR A 81 -0.66 -11.32 7.67
N ARG A 82 0.42 -10.82 8.30
CA ARG A 82 0.30 -9.81 9.36
C ARG A 82 -0.18 -8.48 8.78
N PRO A 83 -1.22 -7.85 9.37
CA PRO A 83 -1.61 -6.49 9.08
C PRO A 83 -0.43 -5.56 8.99
N VAL A 84 -0.49 -4.64 8.04
CA VAL A 84 0.58 -3.72 7.73
C VAL A 84 0.05 -2.29 7.66
N TYR A 85 0.86 -1.35 8.13
CA TYR A 85 0.64 0.08 8.01
C TYR A 85 1.98 0.78 7.86
N SER A 86 1.96 2.03 7.41
CA SER A 86 3.16 2.85 7.25
C SER A 86 3.13 3.98 8.27
N VAL A 87 4.30 4.31 8.80
CA VAL A 87 4.53 5.51 9.60
C VAL A 87 5.37 6.45 8.76
N VAL A 88 4.92 7.70 8.65
CA VAL A 88 5.65 8.78 7.98
C VAL A 88 5.85 9.90 8.98
N GLU A 89 7.10 10.26 9.21
CA GLU A 89 7.52 11.30 10.13
C GLU A 89 8.25 12.40 9.35
N TYR A 90 7.90 13.65 9.65
CA TYR A 90 8.61 14.81 9.15
C TYR A 90 9.59 15.29 10.21
N GLU A 91 10.88 15.25 9.89
CA GLU A 91 11.97 15.60 10.81
C GLU A 91 12.43 17.07 10.67
N GLY A 92 11.82 17.84 9.74
CA GLY A 92 12.17 19.24 9.47
C GLY A 92 13.19 19.43 8.35
N GLY A 93 13.12 20.57 7.64
CA GLY A 93 14.09 20.95 6.61
C GLY A 93 14.15 19.97 5.43
N GLY A 94 12.99 19.42 5.06
CA GLY A 94 12.83 18.46 3.95
C GLY A 94 13.24 17.03 4.25
N LYS A 95 13.49 16.71 5.53
CA LYS A 95 13.81 15.35 5.95
C LYS A 95 12.55 14.60 6.31
N TRP A 96 12.40 13.43 5.70
CA TRP A 96 11.31 12.50 5.93
C TRP A 96 11.87 11.16 6.38
N HIS A 97 11.24 10.57 7.40
CA HIS A 97 11.44 9.18 7.76
C HIS A 97 10.17 8.41 7.44
N ALA A 98 10.31 7.27 6.78
CA ALA A 98 9.21 6.40 6.44
C ALA A 98 9.56 4.95 6.78
N GLU A 99 8.62 4.25 7.40
CA GLU A 99 8.78 2.85 7.73
C GLU A 99 7.48 2.07 7.60
N ILE A 100 7.62 0.79 7.25
CA ILE A 100 6.52 -0.17 7.20
C ILE A 100 6.52 -0.97 8.51
N LYS A 101 5.36 -0.99 9.17
CA LYS A 101 5.15 -1.71 10.42
C LYS A 101 4.16 -2.84 10.21
N ARG A 102 4.41 -3.96 10.89
CA ARG A 102 3.48 -5.09 10.94
C ARG A 102 3.02 -5.38 12.35
N VAL A 103 1.79 -5.85 12.46
CA VAL A 103 1.18 -6.22 13.74
C VAL A 103 0.71 -7.65 13.65
N ASP A 104 1.08 -8.47 14.63
CA ASP A 104 0.57 -9.83 14.72
C ASP A 104 -0.88 -9.85 15.24
N TYR A 105 -1.64 -10.85 14.80
CA TYR A 105 -3.03 -11.04 15.20
C TYR A 105 -3.45 -12.51 15.05
N ASP A 106 -4.58 -12.87 15.67
CA ASP A 106 -5.14 -14.22 15.52
C ASP A 106 -5.81 -14.39 14.14
N LYS A 107 -4.97 -14.67 13.14
CA LYS A 107 -5.39 -14.94 11.75
C LYS A 107 -6.34 -16.13 11.65
N ASP A 108 -6.23 -17.12 12.56
CA ASP A 108 -7.02 -18.34 12.49
C ASP A 108 -8.44 -18.11 13.03
N ALA A 109 -8.58 -17.33 14.09
CA ALA A 109 -9.88 -16.85 14.54
C ALA A 109 -10.57 -15.97 13.49
N GLN A 110 -9.83 -15.08 12.82
CA GLN A 110 -10.39 -14.27 11.74
C GLN A 110 -10.80 -15.14 10.54
N ALA A 111 -9.91 -16.03 10.07
CA ALA A 111 -10.18 -16.94 8.96
C ALA A 111 -11.39 -17.85 9.24
N LYS A 112 -11.60 -18.29 10.49
CA LYS A 112 -12.80 -19.03 10.88
C LYS A 112 -14.07 -18.21 10.65
N LYS A 113 -14.09 -16.94 11.05
CA LYS A 113 -15.23 -16.03 10.79
C LYS A 113 -15.50 -15.84 9.30
N ASN A 114 -14.44 -15.74 8.49
CA ASN A 114 -14.59 -15.64 7.03
C ASN A 114 -15.21 -16.92 6.44
N ALA A 115 -14.78 -18.11 6.87
CA ALA A 115 -15.26 -19.39 6.35
C ALA A 115 -16.68 -19.76 6.82
N GLU A 116 -17.03 -19.45 8.06
CA GLU A 116 -18.35 -19.77 8.65
C GLU A 116 -19.39 -18.66 8.45
N GLY A 117 -18.94 -17.48 7.99
CA GLY A 117 -19.79 -16.34 7.73
C GLY A 117 -20.55 -16.42 6.40
N TRP A 118 -21.33 -15.39 6.13
CA TRP A 118 -22.12 -15.26 4.90
C TRP A 118 -21.34 -14.63 3.73
N MET A 119 -20.02 -14.49 3.88
CA MET A 119 -19.17 -13.84 2.90
C MET A 119 -19.05 -14.72 1.65
N PRO A 120 -19.32 -14.18 0.45
CA PRO A 120 -19.05 -14.90 -0.79
C PRO A 120 -17.59 -15.37 -0.83
N HIS A 121 -17.37 -16.64 -1.18
CA HIS A 121 -16.04 -17.26 -1.20
C HIS A 121 -15.28 -17.15 0.13
N GLY A 122 -16.00 -17.24 1.26
CA GLY A 122 -15.44 -17.13 2.60
C GLY A 122 -14.29 -18.10 2.89
N ASP A 123 -14.34 -19.32 2.34
CA ASP A 123 -13.27 -20.33 2.38
C ASP A 123 -11.98 -19.86 1.70
N ARG A 124 -12.11 -19.24 0.52
CA ARG A 124 -11.00 -18.66 -0.23
C ARG A 124 -10.41 -17.48 0.51
N ILE A 125 -11.25 -16.59 1.04
CA ILE A 125 -10.81 -15.43 1.81
C ILE A 125 -10.11 -15.87 3.10
N ALA A 126 -10.63 -16.89 3.78
CA ALA A 126 -9.99 -17.49 4.95
C ALA A 126 -8.59 -18.03 4.63
N LYS A 127 -8.38 -18.59 3.43
CA LYS A 127 -7.03 -18.99 2.99
C LYS A 127 -6.11 -17.78 2.84
N MET A 128 -6.56 -16.74 2.11
CA MET A 128 -5.76 -15.52 1.92
C MET A 128 -5.39 -14.85 3.25
N VAL A 129 -6.34 -14.77 4.19
CA VAL A 129 -6.13 -14.23 5.54
C VAL A 129 -5.05 -15.00 6.31
N ARG A 130 -4.96 -16.33 6.12
CA ARG A 130 -3.95 -17.17 6.78
C ARG A 130 -2.57 -17.09 6.16
N THR A 131 -2.51 -16.96 4.84
CA THR A 131 -1.24 -17.07 4.09
C THR A 131 -0.66 -15.72 3.70
N GLY A 132 -1.48 -14.66 3.66
CA GLY A 132 -1.08 -13.39 3.06
C GLY A 132 -0.82 -13.53 1.55
N GLU A 133 -1.40 -14.52 0.88
CA GLU A 133 -1.21 -14.74 -0.55
C GLU A 133 -2.50 -14.46 -1.31
N PHE A 134 -2.40 -13.81 -2.46
CA PHE A 134 -3.56 -13.67 -3.34
C PHE A 134 -4.00 -15.04 -3.87
N TRP A 135 -5.32 -15.25 -3.93
CA TRP A 135 -5.87 -16.55 -4.33
C TRP A 135 -5.53 -16.96 -5.78
N ASN A 136 -5.22 -15.98 -6.65
CA ASN A 136 -4.92 -16.20 -8.05
C ASN A 136 -3.52 -15.65 -8.40
N PRO A 137 -2.47 -16.46 -8.30
CA PRO A 137 -1.10 -16.01 -8.58
C PRO A 137 -0.91 -15.43 -9.98
N ALA A 138 -1.70 -15.87 -10.97
CA ALA A 138 -1.62 -15.36 -12.34
C ALA A 138 -2.15 -13.92 -12.50
N HIS A 139 -2.84 -13.41 -11.48
CA HIS A 139 -3.41 -12.05 -11.46
C HIS A 139 -2.92 -11.27 -10.23
N MET A 140 -1.76 -11.63 -9.68
CA MET A 140 -1.12 -10.88 -8.60
C MET A 140 -0.86 -9.44 -9.06
N PRO A 141 -1.35 -8.42 -8.33
CA PRO A 141 -1.19 -7.04 -8.75
C PRO A 141 0.20 -6.46 -8.46
N HIS A 142 1.07 -7.12 -7.69
CA HIS A 142 2.45 -6.68 -7.38
C HIS A 142 3.51 -7.33 -8.27
#